data_AF-A0A4R4KX76-F1
#
_entry.id   AF-A0A4R4KX76-F1
#
_cell.length_a   1.000
_cell.length_b   1.000
_cell.length_c   1.000
_cell.angle_alpha   90.00
_cell.angle_beta   90.00
_cell.angle_gamma   90.00
#
_symmetry.space_group_name_H-M   'P 1'
#
loop_
_entity.id
_entity.type
_entity.pdbx_description
1 polymer ?
#
loop_
_entity_poly.entity_id
_entity_poly.type
_entity_poly.pdbx_seq_one_letter_code
_entity_poly.pdbx_strand_id
1 'polypeptide(L)'
;MDEFIRDLLQFTHACGSPHYRELAKLAPEVLARYKKRIPVLRPLSLTAISNVMTRQRQGPQPWGWVATYVLTCLHYVERTGITPDFPGPADLQEWHARYQAMRDQLDCLSAPVPDPTGIPPADVLAELHAGPAGAHATAPARPGENQDTAPAAIAVRTGRDQGGEEGRGHDGRWTGPEEEPGHRTQVSVDGDGHFLPDLPSLSHRRYYELFGQHGVDLLNSAERGDPDASCRVGILLLCRDRPAEAHVWLASAARSGDEAARVLINAEPGQRKPMAAELAYELTLPGYHQDRSPGRPEAPTGAETYYRAAAWAGHPGATVRLGLIYEARGDTASALFILAEAAKHHPDAHRHFVRLNRQYAQHQLQTD
;
A
#
# COMPACT_ATOMS: atom_id res chain seq x y z
N MET A 1 13.89 14.85 5.31
CA MET A 1 14.91 13.76 5.38
C MET A 1 16.19 14.19 6.08
N ASP A 2 16.75 15.37 5.74
CA ASP A 2 18.07 15.74 6.24
C ASP A 2 18.14 15.98 7.74
N GLU A 3 17.08 16.57 8.26
CA GLU A 3 16.86 16.80 9.68
C GLU A 3 16.74 15.47 10.45
N PHE A 4 15.99 14.49 9.92
CA PHE A 4 15.82 13.18 10.56
C PHE A 4 17.14 12.39 10.70
N ILE A 5 18.00 12.39 9.67
CA ILE A 5 19.31 11.74 9.76
C ILE A 5 20.21 12.48 10.76
N ARG A 6 20.09 13.81 10.87
CA ARG A 6 20.79 14.59 11.88
C ARG A 6 20.34 14.23 13.29
N ASP A 7 19.03 14.09 13.51
CA ASP A 7 18.45 13.66 14.79
C ASP A 7 18.95 12.25 15.16
N LEU A 8 19.00 11.32 14.21
CA LEU A 8 19.58 9.97 14.41
C LEU A 8 21.05 10.02 14.82
N LEU A 9 21.86 10.89 14.19
CA LEU A 9 23.27 11.07 14.54
C LEU A 9 23.43 11.69 15.93
N GLN A 10 22.62 12.69 16.26
CA GLN A 10 22.63 13.32 17.59
C GLN A 10 22.21 12.35 18.69
N PHE A 11 21.18 11.54 18.44
CA PHE A 11 20.78 10.47 19.36
C PHE A 11 21.87 9.43 19.55
N THR A 12 22.55 9.03 18.47
CA THR A 12 23.70 8.11 18.56
C THR A 12 24.84 8.71 19.38
N HIS A 13 25.10 10.01 19.23
CA HIS A 13 26.08 10.71 20.06
C HIS A 13 25.68 10.73 21.54
N ALA A 14 24.41 11.05 21.83
CA ALA A 14 23.84 11.03 23.17
C ALA A 14 23.87 9.65 23.83
N CYS A 15 23.78 8.57 23.03
CA CYS A 15 23.94 7.19 23.49
C CYS A 15 25.39 6.80 23.82
N GLY A 16 26.34 7.74 23.85
CA GLY A 16 27.75 7.48 24.14
C GLY A 16 28.62 7.24 22.91
N SER A 17 28.14 7.59 21.72
CA SER A 17 28.86 7.44 20.44
C SER A 17 29.39 6.02 20.16
N PRO A 18 28.54 4.98 20.21
CA PRO A 18 28.95 3.62 19.89
C PRO A 18 29.51 3.53 18.46
N HIS A 19 30.61 2.81 18.29
CA HIS A 19 31.16 2.58 16.95
C HIS A 19 30.17 1.77 16.10
N TYR A 20 30.02 2.09 14.81
CA TYR A 20 29.09 1.37 13.92
C TYR A 20 29.35 -0.15 13.86
N ARG A 21 30.60 -0.57 14.06
CA ARG A 21 30.96 -1.99 14.15
C ARG A 21 30.39 -2.67 15.39
N GLU A 22 30.28 -1.96 16.50
CA GLU A 22 29.68 -2.48 17.73
C GLU A 22 28.15 -2.57 17.58
N LEU A 23 27.52 -1.54 17.02
CA LEU A 23 26.08 -1.59 16.71
C LEU A 23 25.74 -2.76 15.78
N ALA A 24 26.52 -2.98 14.71
CA ALA A 24 26.30 -4.11 13.81
C ALA A 24 26.47 -5.47 14.51
N LYS A 25 27.32 -5.57 15.53
CA LYS A 25 27.50 -6.81 16.34
C LYS A 25 26.35 -7.04 17.32
N LEU A 26 25.76 -5.98 17.85
CA LEU A 26 24.66 -6.06 18.82
C LEU A 26 23.29 -6.26 18.16
N ALA A 27 23.13 -5.83 16.90
CA ALA A 27 21.87 -5.91 16.18
C ALA A 27 21.22 -7.32 16.15
N PRO A 28 21.95 -8.44 16.02
CA PRO A 28 21.35 -9.79 16.09
C PRO A 28 20.72 -10.12 17.44
N GLU A 29 21.31 -9.67 18.56
CA GLU A 29 20.78 -9.88 19.91
C GLU A 29 19.44 -9.13 20.08
N VAL A 30 19.39 -7.89 19.59
CA VAL A 30 18.18 -7.06 19.57
C VAL A 30 17.10 -7.71 18.71
N LEU A 31 17.45 -8.21 17.52
CA LEU A 31 16.51 -8.93 16.67
C LEU A 31 15.97 -10.17 17.38
N ALA A 32 16.81 -11.00 17.99
CA ALA A 32 16.34 -12.18 18.71
C ALA A 32 15.35 -11.83 19.83
N ARG A 33 15.57 -10.71 20.52
CA ARG A 33 14.73 -10.23 21.63
C ARG A 33 13.39 -9.64 21.16
N TYR A 34 13.39 -8.83 20.10
CA TYR A 34 12.23 -8.03 19.72
C TYR A 34 11.47 -8.53 18.48
N LYS A 35 12.07 -9.38 17.63
CA LYS A 35 11.48 -9.81 16.35
C LYS A 35 10.17 -10.58 16.49
N LYS A 36 9.95 -11.27 17.60
CA LYS A 36 8.65 -11.93 17.90
C LYS A 36 7.52 -10.92 18.15
N ARG A 37 7.83 -9.75 18.70
CA ARG A 37 6.86 -8.69 19.02
C ARG A 37 6.76 -7.66 17.90
N ILE A 38 7.84 -7.46 17.16
CA ILE A 38 7.97 -6.47 16.08
C ILE A 38 8.53 -7.19 14.85
N PRO A 39 7.69 -7.81 14.02
CA PRO A 39 8.14 -8.63 12.88
C PRO A 39 8.81 -7.80 11.78
N VAL A 40 8.54 -6.49 11.72
CA VAL A 40 9.09 -5.58 10.70
C VAL A 40 10.59 -5.31 10.86
N LEU A 41 11.23 -5.73 11.96
CA LEU A 41 12.65 -5.45 12.22
C LEU A 41 13.57 -6.10 11.18
N ARG A 42 14.51 -5.31 10.64
CA ARG A 42 15.48 -5.74 9.63
C ARG A 42 16.89 -5.84 10.19
N PRO A 43 17.73 -6.74 9.67
CA PRO A 43 19.14 -6.82 10.05
C PRO A 43 19.91 -5.56 9.67
N LEU A 44 20.81 -5.16 10.55
CA LEU A 44 21.76 -4.06 10.34
C LEU A 44 23.12 -4.64 9.95
N SER A 45 23.66 -4.19 8.82
CA SER A 45 25.06 -4.44 8.46
C SER A 45 25.88 -3.16 8.66
N LEU A 46 27.19 -3.33 8.94
CA LEU A 46 28.12 -2.21 9.09
C LEU A 46 28.09 -1.27 7.87
N THR A 47 28.10 -1.85 6.66
CA THR A 47 28.05 -1.09 5.41
C THR A 47 26.73 -0.34 5.25
N ALA A 48 25.60 -0.95 5.63
CA ALA A 48 24.30 -0.26 5.58
C ALA A 48 24.24 0.92 6.56
N ILE A 49 24.73 0.75 7.79
CA ILE A 49 24.81 1.83 8.78
C ILE A 49 25.69 2.97 8.23
N SER A 50 26.89 2.64 7.78
CA SER A 50 27.82 3.64 7.22
C SER A 50 27.17 4.41 6.08
N ASN A 51 26.61 3.73 5.08
CA ASN A 51 26.07 4.38 3.88
C ASN A 51 24.85 5.27 4.16
N VAL A 52 24.05 4.94 5.19
CA VAL A 52 22.91 5.78 5.61
C VAL A 52 23.42 7.01 6.35
N MET A 53 24.36 6.84 7.27
CA MET A 53 24.90 7.93 8.08
C MET A 53 25.77 8.90 7.26
N THR A 54 26.49 8.40 6.26
CA THR A 54 27.36 9.20 5.38
C THR A 54 26.68 9.72 4.12
N ARG A 55 25.34 9.55 4.00
CA ARG A 55 24.55 9.99 2.83
C ARG A 55 24.87 9.32 1.50
N GLN A 56 25.61 8.22 1.50
CA GLN A 56 25.87 7.46 0.27
C GLN A 56 24.62 6.73 -0.25
N ARG A 57 23.63 6.47 0.62
CA ARG A 57 22.29 6.03 0.22
C ARG A 57 21.33 7.22 0.20
N GLN A 58 20.83 7.54 -0.99
CA GLN A 58 19.78 8.54 -1.18
C GLN A 58 18.40 7.89 -1.02
N GLY A 59 17.51 8.52 -0.25
CA GLY A 59 16.15 8.04 0.00
C GLY A 59 15.89 7.56 1.44
N PRO A 60 14.66 7.75 1.95
CA PRO A 60 14.29 7.42 3.32
C PRO A 60 14.33 5.90 3.56
N GLN A 61 15.07 5.49 4.59
CA GLN A 61 15.23 4.06 4.91
C GLN A 61 13.92 3.43 5.40
N PRO A 62 13.70 2.12 5.21
CA PRO A 62 12.52 1.42 5.75
C PRO A 62 12.45 1.52 7.27
N TRP A 63 11.25 1.65 7.84
CA TRP A 63 11.05 1.73 9.30
C TRP A 63 11.72 0.55 10.02
N GLY A 64 11.57 -0.66 9.49
CA GLY A 64 12.20 -1.86 10.05
C GLY A 64 13.72 -1.77 10.24
N TRP A 65 14.41 -1.00 9.41
CA TRP A 65 15.84 -0.73 9.57
C TRP A 65 16.09 0.32 10.65
N VAL A 66 15.33 1.41 10.63
CA VAL A 66 15.43 2.51 11.62
C VAL A 66 15.12 2.01 13.02
N ALA A 67 14.07 1.20 13.16
CA ALA A 67 13.65 0.58 14.42
C ALA A 67 14.73 -0.33 15.00
N THR A 68 15.35 -1.19 14.18
CA THR A 68 16.48 -2.01 14.64
C THR A 68 17.64 -1.12 15.07
N TYR A 69 17.92 -0.03 14.35
CA TYR A 69 19.02 0.89 14.67
C TYR A 69 18.80 1.57 16.02
N VAL A 70 17.64 2.20 16.23
CA VAL A 70 17.25 2.86 17.48
C VAL A 70 17.28 1.86 18.65
N LEU A 71 16.67 0.69 18.49
CA LEU A 71 16.69 -0.35 19.53
C LEU A 71 18.10 -0.83 19.86
N THR A 72 19.00 -0.86 18.88
CA THR A 72 20.41 -1.23 19.11
C THR A 72 21.15 -0.15 19.88
N CYS A 73 20.89 1.13 19.62
CA CYS A 73 21.42 2.23 20.43
C CYS A 73 20.89 2.19 21.86
N LEU A 74 19.59 1.99 22.05
CA LEU A 74 18.99 1.83 23.39
C LEU A 74 19.55 0.61 24.13
N HIS A 75 19.76 -0.51 23.43
CA HIS A 75 20.36 -1.69 24.03
C HIS A 75 21.85 -1.48 24.40
N TYR A 76 22.59 -0.68 23.64
CA TYR A 76 23.96 -0.29 23.98
C TYR A 76 23.99 0.55 25.27
N VAL A 77 23.06 1.49 25.42
CA VAL A 77 22.87 2.31 26.61
C VAL A 77 22.54 1.44 27.83
N GLU A 78 21.62 0.48 27.69
CA GLU A 78 21.31 -0.50 28.75
C GLU A 78 22.56 -1.29 29.20
N ARG A 79 23.44 -1.67 28.26
CA ARG A 79 24.66 -2.43 28.56
C ARG A 79 25.78 -1.61 29.17
N THR A 80 25.86 -0.32 28.83
CA THR A 80 26.94 0.58 29.27
C THR A 80 26.56 1.42 30.48
N GLY A 81 25.28 1.52 30.83
CA GLY A 81 24.77 2.31 31.95
C GLY A 81 24.82 3.82 31.71
N ILE A 82 25.05 4.24 30.46
CA ILE A 82 24.99 5.66 30.06
C ILE A 82 23.53 6.10 30.14
N THR A 83 23.26 7.34 30.55
CA THR A 83 21.91 7.92 30.42
C THR A 83 21.93 8.83 29.19
N PRO A 84 21.12 8.55 28.16
CA PRO A 84 21.17 9.32 26.93
C PRO A 84 20.52 10.69 27.17
N ASP A 85 21.33 11.75 27.10
CA ASP A 85 20.87 13.13 27.19
C ASP A 85 20.57 13.66 25.78
N PHE A 86 19.36 13.38 25.31
CA PHE A 86 18.87 13.80 24.00
C PHE A 86 17.50 14.48 24.15
N PRO A 87 17.33 15.74 23.69
CA PRO A 87 16.07 16.49 23.82
C PRO A 87 14.97 16.05 22.84
N GLY A 88 15.16 14.92 22.15
CA GLY A 88 14.23 14.35 21.18
C GLY A 88 13.69 12.98 21.61
N PRO A 89 13.23 12.15 20.64
CA PRO A 89 12.61 10.87 20.94
C PRO A 89 13.41 9.95 21.89
N ALA A 90 12.82 9.59 23.02
CA ALA A 90 13.44 8.77 24.07
C ALA A 90 13.16 7.26 23.87
N ASP A 91 12.08 6.92 23.18
CA ASP A 91 11.66 5.54 22.97
C ASP A 91 11.29 5.22 21.51
N LEU A 92 11.03 3.94 21.24
CA LEU A 92 10.72 3.47 19.89
C LEU A 92 9.43 4.06 19.31
N GLN A 93 8.44 4.39 20.14
CA GLN A 93 7.16 4.96 19.70
C GLN A 93 7.34 6.42 19.25
N GLU A 94 8.08 7.21 20.02
CA GLU A 94 8.42 8.59 19.65
C GLU A 94 9.29 8.63 18.39
N TRP A 95 10.23 7.69 18.26
CA TRP A 95 11.01 7.52 17.03
C TRP A 95 10.14 7.16 15.83
N HIS A 96 9.10 6.36 16.04
CA HIS A 96 8.13 6.02 14.99
C HIS A 96 7.32 7.24 14.56
N ALA A 97 6.82 8.04 15.51
CA ALA A 97 6.09 9.27 15.21
C ALA A 97 6.96 10.29 14.45
N ARG A 98 8.22 10.46 14.85
CA ARG A 98 9.18 11.33 14.16
C ARG A 98 9.49 10.83 12.75
N TYR A 99 9.62 9.51 12.58
CA TYR A 99 9.79 8.88 11.28
C TYR A 99 8.57 9.10 10.38
N GLN A 100 7.35 8.95 10.91
CA GLN A 100 6.10 9.22 10.19
C GLN A 100 6.01 10.69 9.76
N ALA A 101 6.28 11.64 10.65
CA ALA A 101 6.26 13.07 10.29
C ALA A 101 7.28 13.42 9.18
N MET A 102 8.48 12.84 9.23
CA MET A 102 9.47 12.99 8.15
C MET A 102 8.95 12.38 6.83
N ARG A 103 8.26 11.24 6.89
CA ARG A 103 7.66 10.59 5.72
C ARG A 103 6.55 11.45 5.12
N ASP A 104 5.64 11.95 5.95
CA ASP A 104 4.53 12.80 5.51
C ASP A 104 5.02 14.07 4.81
N GLN A 105 6.10 14.69 5.33
CA GLN A 105 6.72 15.85 4.68
C GLN A 105 7.34 15.53 3.31
N LEU A 106 7.99 14.37 3.17
CA LEU A 106 8.56 13.94 1.89
C LEU A 106 7.47 13.62 0.87
N ASP A 107 6.37 13.03 1.33
CA ASP A 107 5.20 12.73 0.50
C ASP A 107 4.50 14.03 0.06
N CYS A 108 4.38 15.03 0.94
CA CYS A 108 3.86 16.36 0.60
C CYS A 108 4.72 17.10 -0.44
N LEU A 109 6.05 17.00 -0.36
CA LEU A 109 6.96 17.64 -1.32
C LEU A 109 7.01 16.92 -2.68
N SER A 110 6.57 15.66 -2.72
CA SER A 110 6.52 14.85 -3.95
C SER A 110 5.17 14.93 -4.67
N ALA A 111 4.21 15.69 -4.12
CA ALA A 111 2.92 15.94 -4.78
C ALA A 111 3.12 16.85 -6.01
N PRO A 112 2.42 16.59 -7.13
CA PRO A 112 2.52 17.46 -8.30
C PRO A 112 2.01 18.86 -7.96
N VAL A 113 2.88 19.85 -8.10
CA VAL A 113 2.49 21.27 -8.10
C VAL A 113 1.50 21.46 -9.24
N PRO A 114 0.27 21.98 -9.01
CA PRO A 114 -0.63 22.30 -10.10
C PRO A 114 0.05 23.34 -11.00
N ASP A 115 0.13 23.03 -12.29
CA ASP A 115 0.69 23.90 -13.32
C ASP A 115 -0.07 25.24 -13.31
N PRO A 116 0.60 26.39 -13.03
CA PRO A 116 -0.06 27.69 -13.05
C PRO A 116 -0.29 28.22 -14.47
N THR A 117 0.00 27.44 -15.53
CA THR A 117 -0.17 27.88 -16.93
C THR A 117 -1.47 27.37 -17.58
N GLY A 118 -2.58 27.44 -16.83
CA GLY A 118 -3.90 27.49 -17.45
C GLY A 118 -4.21 28.93 -17.87
N ILE A 119 -3.78 29.35 -19.07
CA ILE A 119 -4.27 30.59 -19.67
C ILE A 119 -5.79 30.42 -19.87
N PRO A 120 -6.67 31.18 -19.18
CA PRO A 120 -8.10 31.08 -19.43
C PRO A 120 -8.42 31.57 -20.86
N PRO A 121 -9.38 30.94 -21.56
CA PRO A 121 -9.79 31.38 -22.89
C PRO A 121 -10.25 32.84 -22.86
N ALA A 122 -9.97 33.56 -23.95
CA ALA A 122 -10.03 35.01 -24.09
C ALA A 122 -11.42 35.66 -23.91
N ASP A 123 -12.47 34.88 -23.63
CA ASP A 123 -13.85 35.37 -23.52
C ASP A 123 -14.18 35.95 -22.14
N VAL A 124 -13.30 35.82 -21.13
CA VAL A 124 -13.56 36.31 -19.76
C VAL A 124 -13.08 37.76 -19.53
N LEU A 125 -12.32 38.35 -20.46
CA LEU A 125 -11.83 39.74 -20.31
C LEU A 125 -12.80 40.82 -20.82
N ALA A 126 -13.91 40.45 -21.47
CA ALA A 126 -14.86 41.42 -22.02
C ALA A 126 -15.91 41.93 -21.01
N GLU A 127 -16.16 41.21 -19.90
CA GLU A 127 -17.22 41.57 -18.96
C GLU A 127 -16.77 42.43 -17.75
N LEU A 128 -15.47 42.71 -17.61
CA LEU A 128 -14.95 43.49 -16.48
C LEU A 128 -14.89 45.01 -16.71
N HIS A 129 -15.43 45.54 -17.82
CA HIS A 129 -15.35 46.99 -18.13
C HIS A 129 -16.71 47.71 -18.25
N ALA A 130 -17.79 47.13 -17.74
CA ALA A 130 -19.08 47.83 -17.65
C ALA A 130 -19.58 47.91 -16.20
N GLY A 131 -19.12 48.92 -15.46
CA GLY A 131 -19.98 49.56 -14.43
C GLY A 131 -20.99 50.51 -15.11
N PRO A 132 -22.00 51.06 -14.40
CA PRO A 132 -21.91 51.43 -12.99
C PRO A 132 -23.20 51.30 -12.13
N ALA A 133 -23.02 51.63 -10.84
CA ALA A 133 -23.92 52.33 -9.92
C ALA A 133 -25.18 51.63 -9.38
N GLY A 134 -25.27 51.57 -8.04
CA GLY A 134 -26.53 51.40 -7.32
C GLY A 134 -26.36 50.86 -5.91
N ALA A 135 -26.36 51.76 -4.92
CA ALA A 135 -26.29 51.46 -3.49
C ALA A 135 -27.51 50.67 -2.98
N HIS A 136 -27.33 49.81 -1.97
CA HIS A 136 -27.87 50.02 -0.62
C HIS A 136 -27.55 48.84 0.32
N ALA A 137 -27.08 49.21 1.51
CA ALA A 137 -26.85 48.35 2.65
C ALA A 137 -28.16 48.01 3.38
N THR A 138 -28.32 46.77 3.86
CA THR A 138 -28.82 46.50 5.24
C THR A 138 -28.66 45.01 5.59
N ALA A 139 -28.19 44.76 6.81
CA ALA A 139 -28.34 43.52 7.58
C ALA A 139 -29.08 43.90 8.89
N PRO A 140 -29.34 43.00 9.87
CA PRO A 140 -29.50 41.54 9.88
C PRO A 140 -30.79 41.09 10.65
N ALA A 141 -31.15 39.80 10.63
CA ALA A 141 -31.81 39.12 11.76
C ALA A 141 -31.78 37.58 11.65
N ARG A 142 -31.44 36.93 12.77
CA ARG A 142 -31.59 35.51 13.18
C ARG A 142 -32.78 35.43 14.18
N PRO A 143 -33.12 34.30 14.85
CA PRO A 143 -33.02 32.85 14.58
C PRO A 143 -34.32 32.06 14.99
N GLY A 144 -34.29 30.72 14.88
CA GLY A 144 -35.25 29.76 15.47
C GLY A 144 -35.55 28.62 14.48
N GLU A 145 -35.71 27.34 14.80
CA GLU A 145 -35.92 26.61 16.05
C GLU A 145 -35.59 25.11 15.85
N ASN A 146 -35.45 24.43 16.98
CA ASN A 146 -35.21 23.00 17.19
C ASN A 146 -36.25 22.05 16.56
N GLN A 147 -35.84 20.80 16.34
CA GLN A 147 -36.34 19.57 17.01
C GLN A 147 -35.76 18.34 16.27
N ASP A 148 -34.84 17.57 16.88
CA ASP A 148 -35.11 16.40 17.73
C ASP A 148 -36.16 15.43 17.18
N THR A 149 -35.73 14.24 16.73
CA THR A 149 -36.23 12.92 17.15
C THR A 149 -35.62 11.77 16.33
N ALA A 150 -34.73 11.01 16.97
CA ALA A 150 -34.71 9.54 16.91
C ALA A 150 -35.58 9.03 18.10
N PRO A 151 -35.90 7.73 18.31
CA PRO A 151 -35.23 6.53 17.79
C PRO A 151 -36.17 5.33 17.46
N ALA A 152 -35.61 4.24 16.93
CA ALA A 152 -36.12 2.89 17.23
C ALA A 152 -35.08 1.81 16.89
N ALA A 153 -34.60 1.13 17.92
CA ALA A 153 -33.88 -0.12 17.86
C ALA A 153 -34.86 -1.29 17.66
N ILE A 154 -34.45 -2.32 16.91
CA ILE A 154 -34.98 -3.68 17.06
C ILE A 154 -33.80 -4.65 17.11
N ALA A 155 -33.90 -5.56 18.06
CA ALA A 155 -32.89 -6.48 18.51
C ALA A 155 -33.16 -7.91 18.01
N VAL A 156 -32.07 -8.69 17.89
CA VAL A 156 -31.92 -10.13 18.21
C VAL A 156 -32.47 -11.18 17.22
N ARG A 157 -31.56 -12.07 16.80
CA ARG A 157 -31.58 -13.56 16.95
C ARG A 157 -30.42 -14.15 16.14
N THR A 158 -29.28 -14.52 16.74
CA THR A 158 -28.92 -15.84 17.31
C THR A 158 -29.51 -17.08 16.62
N GLY A 159 -28.62 -17.86 16.00
CA GLY A 159 -28.84 -19.24 15.54
C GLY A 159 -27.48 -19.91 15.30
N ARG A 160 -27.28 -21.07 15.94
CA ARG A 160 -26.04 -21.85 16.09
C ARG A 160 -26.32 -23.26 15.56
N ASP A 161 -25.39 -23.84 14.81
CA ASP A 161 -25.10 -25.29 14.63
C ASP A 161 -23.88 -25.39 13.69
N GLN A 162 -22.70 -25.97 13.98
CA GLN A 162 -22.21 -27.25 14.55
C GLN A 162 -22.26 -28.49 13.64
N GLY A 163 -21.07 -29.12 13.51
CA GLY A 163 -20.78 -30.47 12.96
C GLY A 163 -20.25 -30.44 11.53
N GLY A 164 -19.17 -31.11 11.10
CA GLY A 164 -18.28 -32.16 11.65
C GLY A 164 -17.60 -32.82 10.41
N GLU A 165 -16.27 -32.81 10.34
CA GLU A 165 -15.39 -34.00 10.37
C GLU A 165 -14.98 -34.62 9.02
N GLU A 166 -13.65 -34.85 8.91
CA GLU A 166 -12.88 -35.92 8.22
C GLU A 166 -13.01 -36.04 6.67
N GLY A 167 -11.96 -36.13 5.85
CA GLY A 167 -10.59 -36.61 6.01
C GLY A 167 -10.31 -37.66 4.91
N ARG A 168 -9.41 -37.38 3.95
CA ARG A 168 -8.63 -38.38 3.19
C ARG A 168 -7.69 -37.71 2.19
N GLY A 169 -6.43 -38.13 2.24
CA GLY A 169 -5.35 -37.64 1.40
C GLY A 169 -5.35 -38.18 -0.02
N HIS A 170 -4.61 -37.50 -0.88
CA HIS A 170 -4.02 -38.08 -2.08
C HIS A 170 -2.69 -37.37 -2.38
N ASP A 171 -1.63 -38.17 -2.42
CA ASP A 171 -0.36 -37.83 -3.06
C ASP A 171 -0.60 -37.52 -4.54
N GLY A 172 -0.14 -36.36 -5.00
CA GLY A 172 -0.28 -35.91 -6.37
C GLY A 172 0.98 -35.21 -6.85
N ARG A 173 1.96 -36.01 -7.28
CA ARG A 173 3.10 -35.58 -8.10
C ARG A 173 2.54 -35.00 -9.41
N TRP A 174 2.70 -33.70 -9.64
CA TRP A 174 2.29 -33.07 -10.89
C TRP A 174 3.36 -33.28 -11.96
N THR A 175 3.07 -34.13 -12.94
CA THR A 175 3.74 -34.19 -14.24
C THR A 175 2.97 -33.26 -15.18
N GLY A 176 3.63 -32.24 -15.72
CA GLY A 176 3.00 -31.29 -16.64
C GLY A 176 2.54 -31.97 -17.93
N PRO A 177 1.58 -31.38 -18.67
CA PRO A 177 1.15 -31.92 -19.95
C PRO A 177 2.21 -31.62 -21.02
N GLU A 178 2.68 -32.67 -21.69
CA GLU A 178 3.38 -32.56 -22.97
C GLU A 178 2.35 -32.18 -24.04
N GLU A 179 2.54 -31.04 -24.70
CA GLU A 179 1.80 -30.70 -25.93
C GLU A 179 2.79 -30.59 -27.11
N GLU A 180 2.59 -31.50 -28.07
CA GLU A 180 3.21 -31.50 -29.40
C GLU A 180 2.65 -30.37 -30.31
N PRO A 181 3.39 -29.94 -31.36
CA PRO A 181 3.08 -28.73 -32.10
C PRO A 181 2.16 -29.00 -33.30
N GLY A 182 1.09 -28.20 -33.47
CA GLY A 182 0.39 -28.16 -34.76
C GLY A 182 -0.91 -27.34 -34.83
N HIS A 183 -0.94 -26.48 -35.84
CA HIS A 183 -2.12 -25.94 -36.55
C HIS A 183 -2.73 -24.60 -36.09
N ARG A 184 -2.29 -23.57 -36.81
CA ARG A 184 -2.92 -22.26 -37.00
C ARG A 184 -4.15 -22.41 -37.90
N THR A 185 -5.35 -22.11 -37.39
CA THR A 185 -6.52 -21.85 -38.22
C THR A 185 -7.06 -20.47 -37.89
N GLN A 186 -6.94 -19.56 -38.87
CA GLN A 186 -7.50 -18.22 -38.80
C GLN A 186 -9.00 -18.28 -39.03
N VAL A 187 -9.78 -17.70 -38.12
CA VAL A 187 -11.17 -17.31 -38.38
C VAL A 187 -11.27 -15.83 -38.03
N SER A 188 -11.57 -15.01 -39.04
CA SER A 188 -11.85 -13.59 -38.90
C SER A 188 -13.28 -13.39 -38.39
N VAL A 189 -13.45 -12.57 -37.35
CA VAL A 189 -14.73 -11.95 -37.01
C VAL A 189 -14.46 -10.49 -36.64
N ASP A 190 -15.06 -9.58 -37.41
CA ASP A 190 -15.09 -8.15 -37.16
C ASP A 190 -15.92 -7.82 -35.92
N GLY A 191 -15.42 -6.93 -35.06
CA GLY A 191 -16.17 -6.36 -33.94
C GLY A 191 -15.26 -5.75 -32.88
N ASP A 192 -15.41 -4.44 -32.67
CA ASP A 192 -14.75 -3.54 -31.70
C ASP A 192 -14.22 -4.22 -30.41
N GLY A 193 -13.05 -4.84 -30.52
CA GLY A 193 -12.40 -5.57 -29.44
C GLY A 193 -11.34 -4.70 -28.79
N HIS A 194 -11.49 -4.42 -27.50
CA HIS A 194 -10.36 -4.07 -26.65
C HIS A 194 -9.23 -5.07 -26.94
N PHE A 195 -8.07 -4.55 -27.38
CA PHE A 195 -6.93 -5.34 -27.83
C PHE A 195 -6.42 -6.21 -26.67
N LEU A 196 -6.96 -7.41 -26.53
CA LEU A 196 -6.42 -8.42 -25.64
C LEU A 196 -5.05 -8.80 -26.22
N PRO A 197 -3.95 -8.66 -25.46
CA PRO A 197 -2.68 -9.22 -25.89
C PRO A 197 -2.88 -10.70 -26.23
N ASP A 198 -2.13 -11.22 -27.20
CA ASP A 198 -2.27 -12.59 -27.71
C ASP A 198 -1.85 -13.58 -26.59
N LEU A 199 -2.80 -13.95 -25.71
CA LEU A 199 -2.54 -14.75 -24.52
C LEU A 199 -2.63 -16.25 -24.87
N PRO A 200 -1.53 -17.00 -24.79
CA PRO A 200 -1.44 -18.34 -25.38
C PRO A 200 -2.16 -19.45 -24.60
N SER A 201 -2.74 -19.20 -23.41
CA SER A 201 -3.51 -20.20 -22.65
C SER A 201 -4.66 -19.63 -21.79
N LEU A 202 -5.63 -20.49 -21.45
CA LEU A 202 -6.76 -20.13 -20.57
C LEU A 202 -6.32 -19.59 -19.20
N SER A 203 -5.21 -20.12 -18.66
CA SER A 203 -4.60 -19.63 -17.42
C SER A 203 -4.14 -18.18 -17.55
N HIS A 204 -3.47 -17.84 -18.66
CA HIS A 204 -2.99 -16.48 -18.91
C HIS A 204 -4.15 -15.48 -19.04
N ARG A 205 -5.24 -15.87 -19.72
CA ARG A 205 -6.47 -15.06 -19.83
C ARG A 205 -7.07 -14.76 -18.46
N ARG A 206 -7.19 -15.78 -17.60
CA ARG A 206 -7.75 -15.61 -16.25
C ARG A 206 -6.89 -14.69 -15.38
N TYR A 207 -5.56 -14.77 -15.49
CA TYR A 207 -4.66 -13.91 -14.74
C TYR A 207 -4.70 -12.46 -15.25
N TYR A 208 -4.85 -12.28 -16.56
CA TYR A 208 -5.10 -10.96 -17.14
C TYR A 208 -6.40 -10.33 -16.61
N GLU A 209 -7.49 -11.10 -16.53
CA GLU A 209 -8.76 -10.62 -15.99
C GLU A 209 -8.66 -10.24 -14.50
N LEU A 210 -7.90 -11.01 -13.71
CA LEU A 210 -7.78 -10.79 -12.27
C LEU A 210 -6.82 -9.65 -11.89
N PHE A 211 -5.73 -9.52 -12.65
CA PHE A 211 -4.54 -8.76 -12.26
C PHE A 211 -3.94 -7.92 -13.40
N GLY A 212 -4.58 -7.89 -14.57
CA GLY A 212 -4.09 -7.18 -15.76
C GLY A 212 -2.80 -7.76 -16.33
N GLN A 213 -2.11 -6.94 -17.12
CA GLN A 213 -0.85 -7.32 -17.75
C GLN A 213 0.23 -7.71 -16.73
N HIS A 214 0.29 -7.01 -15.59
CA HIS A 214 1.23 -7.30 -14.52
C HIS A 214 1.09 -8.73 -13.98
N GLY A 215 -0.15 -9.23 -13.85
CA GLY A 215 -0.38 -10.62 -13.45
C GLY A 215 0.10 -11.65 -14.46
N VAL A 216 -0.03 -11.34 -15.76
CA VAL A 216 0.48 -12.18 -16.85
C VAL A 216 2.00 -12.19 -16.86
N ASP A 217 2.65 -11.05 -16.67
CA ASP A 217 4.11 -10.95 -16.64
C ASP A 217 4.70 -11.71 -15.44
N LEU A 218 4.02 -11.64 -14.29
CA LEU A 218 4.35 -12.44 -13.11
C LEU A 218 4.15 -13.94 -13.35
N LEU A 219 3.04 -14.34 -13.98
CA LEU A 219 2.76 -15.74 -14.29
C LEU A 219 3.85 -16.33 -15.20
N ASN A 220 4.19 -15.64 -16.29
CA ASN A 220 5.26 -16.04 -17.21
C ASN A 220 6.61 -16.20 -16.47
N SER A 221 6.91 -15.31 -15.53
CA SER A 221 8.16 -15.37 -14.77
C SER A 221 8.16 -16.52 -13.76
N ALA A 222 7.03 -16.77 -13.10
CA ALA A 222 6.85 -17.88 -12.18
C ALA A 222 6.93 -19.24 -12.91
N GLU A 223 6.35 -19.36 -14.11
CA GLU A 223 6.45 -20.57 -14.96
C GLU A 223 7.88 -20.85 -15.40
N ARG A 224 8.72 -19.82 -15.56
CA ARG A 224 10.17 -19.94 -15.79
C ARG A 224 10.97 -20.29 -14.52
N GLY A 225 10.30 -20.46 -13.38
CA GLY A 225 10.92 -20.85 -12.12
C GLY A 225 11.44 -19.70 -11.25
N ASP A 226 11.04 -18.45 -11.52
CA ASP A 226 11.40 -17.32 -10.66
C ASP A 226 10.70 -17.44 -9.29
N PRO A 227 11.45 -17.57 -8.18
CA PRO A 227 10.86 -17.70 -6.85
C PRO A 227 10.15 -16.43 -6.36
N ASP A 228 10.65 -15.23 -6.72
CA ASP A 228 10.02 -13.96 -6.32
C ASP A 228 8.68 -13.79 -7.04
N ALA A 229 8.65 -14.05 -8.35
CA ALA A 229 7.40 -14.03 -9.12
C ALA A 229 6.39 -15.06 -8.60
N SER A 230 6.84 -16.28 -8.28
CA SER A 230 5.99 -17.32 -7.69
C SER A 230 5.40 -16.88 -6.34
N CYS A 231 6.20 -16.24 -5.49
CA CYS A 231 5.74 -15.69 -4.21
C CYS A 231 4.66 -14.61 -4.43
N ARG A 232 4.92 -13.67 -5.32
CA ARG A 232 4.00 -12.56 -5.66
C ARG A 232 2.68 -13.03 -6.26
N VAL A 233 2.70 -14.01 -7.16
CA VAL A 233 1.49 -14.65 -7.67
C VAL A 233 0.69 -15.27 -6.52
N GLY A 234 1.35 -16.01 -5.64
CA GLY A 234 0.72 -16.59 -4.46
C GLY A 234 0.04 -15.57 -3.55
N ILE A 235 0.70 -14.44 -3.29
CA ILE A 235 0.15 -13.32 -2.51
C ILE A 235 -1.12 -12.75 -3.17
N LEU A 236 -1.08 -12.48 -4.48
CA LEU A 236 -2.21 -11.95 -5.23
C LEU A 236 -3.41 -12.91 -5.23
N LEU A 237 -3.15 -14.21 -5.34
CA LEU A 237 -4.19 -15.25 -5.29
C LEU A 237 -4.82 -15.40 -3.90
N LEU A 238 -4.03 -15.31 -2.82
CA LEU A 238 -4.56 -15.30 -1.46
C LEU A 238 -5.47 -14.10 -1.21
N CYS A 239 -5.09 -12.92 -1.72
CA CYS A 239 -5.94 -11.73 -1.63
C CYS A 239 -7.29 -11.91 -2.34
N ARG A 240 -7.34 -12.73 -3.40
CA ARG A 240 -8.54 -13.06 -4.18
C ARG A 240 -9.28 -14.32 -3.71
N ASP A 241 -9.03 -14.79 -2.49
CA ASP A 241 -9.68 -15.98 -1.91
C ASP A 241 -9.43 -17.27 -2.71
N ARG A 242 -8.24 -17.43 -3.31
CA ARG A 242 -7.84 -18.63 -4.07
C ARG A 242 -6.66 -19.37 -3.41
N PRO A 243 -6.85 -19.91 -2.19
CA PRO A 243 -5.75 -20.47 -1.41
C PRO A 243 -5.16 -21.75 -1.98
N ALA A 244 -5.95 -22.59 -2.66
CA ALA A 244 -5.47 -23.84 -3.25
C ALA A 244 -4.43 -23.58 -4.35
N GLU A 245 -4.72 -22.61 -5.22
CA GLU A 245 -3.80 -22.22 -6.30
C GLU A 245 -2.62 -21.42 -5.78
N ALA A 246 -2.85 -20.55 -4.80
CA ALA A 246 -1.76 -19.85 -4.13
C ALA A 246 -0.76 -20.82 -3.51
N HIS A 247 -1.23 -21.92 -2.92
CA HIS A 247 -0.36 -22.91 -2.27
C HIS A 247 0.67 -23.51 -3.23
N VAL A 248 0.29 -23.79 -4.48
CA VAL A 248 1.21 -24.35 -5.49
C VAL A 248 2.39 -23.41 -5.75
N TRP A 249 2.09 -22.13 -5.99
CA TRP A 249 3.09 -21.11 -6.26
C TRP A 249 3.95 -20.79 -5.05
N LEU A 250 3.32 -20.63 -3.88
CA LEU A 250 4.04 -20.40 -2.62
C LEU A 250 4.93 -21.59 -2.27
N ALA A 251 4.51 -22.82 -2.55
CA ALA A 251 5.30 -24.01 -2.21
C ALA A 251 6.54 -24.09 -3.10
N SER A 252 6.41 -23.67 -4.37
CA SER A 252 7.55 -23.50 -5.27
C SER A 252 8.54 -22.46 -4.73
N ALA A 253 8.05 -21.27 -4.39
CA ALA A 253 8.89 -20.19 -3.85
C ALA A 253 9.57 -20.59 -2.52
N ALA A 254 8.84 -21.25 -1.61
CA ALA A 254 9.36 -21.69 -0.32
C ALA A 254 10.46 -22.76 -0.45
N ARG A 255 10.34 -23.69 -1.42
CA ARG A 255 11.41 -24.66 -1.73
C ARG A 255 12.68 -23.99 -2.23
N SER A 256 12.54 -22.86 -2.93
CA SER A 256 13.65 -22.03 -3.39
C SER A 256 14.21 -21.08 -2.31
N GLY A 257 13.67 -21.12 -1.08
CA GLY A 257 14.16 -20.35 0.06
C GLY A 257 13.47 -19.01 0.29
N ASP A 258 12.33 -18.72 -0.36
CA ASP A 258 11.55 -17.52 -0.10
C ASP A 258 10.89 -17.57 1.28
N GLU A 259 11.27 -16.63 2.14
CA GLU A 259 10.80 -16.58 3.54
C GLU A 259 9.34 -16.19 3.65
N ALA A 260 8.87 -15.24 2.82
CA ALA A 260 7.48 -14.79 2.86
C ALA A 260 6.54 -15.91 2.44
N ALA A 261 6.91 -16.67 1.41
CA ALA A 261 6.17 -17.84 0.96
C ALA A 261 6.11 -18.93 2.03
N ARG A 262 7.25 -19.19 2.71
CA ARG A 262 7.31 -20.15 3.83
C ARG A 262 6.40 -19.72 4.98
N VAL A 263 6.39 -18.44 5.33
CA VAL A 263 5.52 -17.89 6.38
C VAL A 263 4.04 -18.05 5.99
N LEU A 264 3.67 -17.70 4.76
CA LEU A 264 2.28 -17.78 4.29
C LEU A 264 1.73 -19.21 4.23
N ILE A 265 2.55 -20.20 3.87
CA ILE A 265 2.13 -21.61 3.85
C ILE A 265 1.86 -22.13 5.26
N ASN A 266 2.74 -21.80 6.20
CA ASN A 266 2.65 -22.26 7.58
C ASN A 266 1.67 -21.44 8.44
N ALA A 267 1.16 -20.33 7.91
CA ALA A 267 0.15 -19.53 8.58
C ALA A 267 -1.20 -20.29 8.64
N GLU A 268 -1.93 -20.06 9.74
CA GLU A 268 -3.29 -20.54 9.93
C GLU A 268 -4.20 -20.11 8.77
N PRO A 269 -5.12 -20.97 8.29
CA PRO A 269 -5.96 -20.66 7.11
C PRO A 269 -6.66 -19.30 7.17
N GLY A 270 -7.18 -18.92 8.35
CA GLY A 270 -7.84 -17.62 8.56
C GLY A 270 -6.91 -16.40 8.57
N GLN A 271 -5.61 -16.60 8.77
CA GLN A 271 -4.60 -15.52 8.80
C GLN A 271 -3.90 -15.32 7.45
N ARG A 272 -3.97 -16.29 6.55
CA ARG A 272 -3.29 -16.22 5.24
C ARG A 272 -3.72 -15.01 4.41
N LYS A 273 -5.03 -14.73 4.35
CA LYS A 273 -5.56 -13.59 3.57
C LYS A 273 -5.15 -12.24 4.17
N PRO A 274 -5.35 -11.97 5.48
CA PRO A 274 -4.83 -10.75 6.11
C PRO A 274 -3.33 -10.57 5.92
N MET A 275 -2.53 -11.62 6.14
CA MET A 275 -1.07 -11.55 5.96
C MET A 275 -0.66 -11.31 4.51
N ALA A 276 -1.36 -11.92 3.54
CA ALA A 276 -1.13 -11.64 2.13
C ALA A 276 -1.51 -10.19 1.76
N ALA A 277 -2.56 -9.63 2.37
CA ALA A 277 -2.97 -8.26 2.14
C ALA A 277 -1.92 -7.25 2.63
N GLU A 278 -1.34 -7.50 3.81
CA GLU A 278 -0.21 -6.73 4.35
C GLU A 278 1.00 -6.80 3.43
N LEU A 279 1.40 -8.01 2.99
CA LEU A 279 2.52 -8.17 2.06
C LEU A 279 2.25 -7.50 0.71
N ALA A 280 1.04 -7.62 0.17
CA ALA A 280 0.66 -6.92 -1.06
C ALA A 280 0.77 -5.40 -0.88
N TYR A 281 0.30 -4.85 0.24
CA TYR A 281 0.48 -3.43 0.56
C TYR A 281 1.97 -3.06 0.67
N GLU A 282 2.79 -3.86 1.36
CA GLU A 282 4.23 -3.61 1.49
C GLU A 282 4.98 -3.61 0.15
N LEU A 283 4.57 -4.47 -0.79
CA LEU A 283 5.16 -4.52 -2.14
C LEU A 283 5.00 -3.21 -2.94
N THR A 284 4.09 -2.33 -2.51
CA THR A 284 3.79 -1.04 -3.15
C THR A 284 4.45 0.17 -2.48
N LEU A 285 5.08 -0.03 -1.32
CA LEU A 285 5.85 1.01 -0.63
C LEU A 285 7.13 1.35 -1.43
N PRO A 286 7.71 2.56 -1.27
CA PRO A 286 8.60 3.13 -2.28
C PRO A 286 9.81 2.24 -2.55
N GLY A 287 9.87 1.75 -3.78
CA GLY A 287 10.76 0.69 -4.24
C GLY A 287 10.24 -0.02 -5.49
N TYR A 288 8.93 0.03 -5.75
CA TYR A 288 8.35 -0.40 -7.02
C TYR A 288 8.22 0.79 -7.96
N HIS A 289 8.86 0.73 -9.12
CA HIS A 289 8.68 1.72 -10.17
C HIS A 289 7.19 1.83 -10.49
N GLN A 290 6.61 3.01 -10.31
CA GLN A 290 5.38 3.36 -11.01
C GLN A 290 5.75 3.37 -12.49
N ASP A 291 5.55 2.27 -13.19
CA ASP A 291 5.66 2.23 -14.66
C ASP A 291 4.49 3.03 -15.24
N ARG A 292 4.57 4.35 -15.12
CA ARG A 292 3.72 5.28 -15.86
C ARG A 292 4.48 5.62 -17.12
N SER A 293 4.29 4.85 -18.19
CA SER A 293 4.59 5.33 -19.53
C SER A 293 3.49 6.33 -19.92
N PRO A 294 3.79 7.62 -20.12
CA PRO A 294 2.80 8.56 -20.64
C PRO A 294 2.35 8.10 -22.04
N GLY A 295 1.03 7.98 -22.27
CA GLY A 295 0.46 7.79 -23.60
C GLY A 295 -0.14 6.42 -23.96
N ARG A 296 -0.32 5.47 -23.02
CA ARG A 296 -1.10 4.23 -23.26
C ARG A 296 -2.40 4.22 -22.44
N PRO A 297 -3.48 3.58 -22.94
CA PRO A 297 -4.72 3.40 -22.18
C PRO A 297 -4.44 2.67 -20.86
N GLU A 298 -5.19 3.09 -19.83
CA GLU A 298 -4.94 2.95 -18.39
C GLU A 298 -4.90 1.50 -17.86
N ALA A 299 -3.93 0.70 -18.28
CA ALA A 299 -3.65 -0.57 -17.61
C ALA A 299 -3.19 -0.29 -16.17
N PRO A 300 -3.70 -1.02 -15.15
CA PRO A 300 -3.24 -0.86 -13.79
C PRO A 300 -1.73 -1.09 -13.72
N THR A 301 -1.02 -0.19 -13.06
CA THR A 301 0.41 -0.41 -12.78
C THR A 301 0.57 -1.64 -11.88
N GLY A 302 1.77 -2.21 -11.83
CA GLY A 302 2.05 -3.30 -10.87
C GLY A 302 1.69 -2.90 -9.44
N ALA A 303 1.99 -1.66 -9.04
CA ALA A 303 1.62 -1.12 -7.72
C ALA A 303 0.10 -1.06 -7.52
N GLU A 304 -0.66 -0.56 -8.50
CA GLU A 304 -2.12 -0.52 -8.39
C GLU A 304 -2.73 -1.92 -8.30
N THR A 305 -2.16 -2.90 -9.01
CA THR A 305 -2.62 -4.31 -8.94
C THR A 305 -2.54 -4.83 -7.51
N TYR A 306 -1.44 -4.55 -6.79
CA TYR A 306 -1.30 -4.93 -5.40
C TYR A 306 -2.18 -4.11 -4.45
N TYR A 307 -2.34 -2.80 -4.66
CA TYR A 307 -3.28 -2.00 -3.87
C TYR A 307 -4.72 -2.50 -4.01
N ARG A 308 -5.15 -2.83 -5.24
CA ARG A 308 -6.47 -3.43 -5.50
C ARG A 308 -6.62 -4.78 -4.82
N ALA A 309 -5.60 -5.64 -4.90
CA ALA A 309 -5.63 -6.94 -4.24
C ALA A 309 -5.71 -6.81 -2.71
N ALA A 310 -4.88 -5.97 -2.11
CA ALA A 310 -4.88 -5.72 -0.67
C ALA A 310 -6.18 -5.08 -0.18
N ALA A 311 -6.72 -4.10 -0.93
CA ALA A 311 -8.02 -3.49 -0.63
C ALA A 311 -9.16 -4.51 -0.72
N TRP A 312 -9.15 -5.38 -1.74
CA TRP A 312 -10.11 -6.50 -1.86
C TRP A 312 -10.03 -7.47 -0.67
N ALA A 313 -8.84 -7.64 -0.13
CA ALA A 313 -8.62 -8.44 1.07
C ALA A 313 -8.97 -7.72 2.39
N GLY A 314 -9.42 -6.46 2.32
CA GLY A 314 -9.85 -5.67 3.48
C GLY A 314 -8.75 -4.85 4.15
N HIS A 315 -7.60 -4.67 3.50
CA HIS A 315 -6.50 -3.91 4.10
C HIS A 315 -6.80 -2.39 4.11
N PRO A 316 -6.85 -1.74 5.29
CA PRO A 316 -7.31 -0.36 5.41
C PRO A 316 -6.41 0.64 4.68
N GLY A 317 -5.08 0.52 4.82
CA GLY A 317 -4.12 1.39 4.13
C GLY A 317 -4.21 1.33 2.60
N ALA A 318 -4.32 0.13 2.04
CA ALA A 318 -4.52 -0.07 0.61
C ALA A 318 -5.84 0.53 0.10
N THR A 319 -6.94 0.42 0.85
CA THR A 319 -8.23 1.03 0.51
C THR A 319 -8.11 2.56 0.44
N VAL A 320 -7.44 3.20 1.41
CA VAL A 320 -7.16 4.65 1.34
C VAL A 320 -6.32 5.00 0.12
N ARG A 321 -5.20 4.30 -0.10
CA ARG A 321 -4.32 4.55 -1.24
C ARG A 321 -5.04 4.41 -2.58
N LEU A 322 -5.91 3.40 -2.72
CA LEU A 322 -6.70 3.19 -3.93
C LEU A 322 -7.71 4.33 -4.14
N GLY A 323 -8.36 4.81 -3.08
CA GLY A 323 -9.22 6.00 -3.14
C GLY A 323 -8.49 7.25 -3.62
N LEU A 324 -7.26 7.48 -3.14
CA LEU A 324 -6.41 8.59 -3.61
C LEU A 324 -5.97 8.43 -5.07
N ILE A 325 -5.70 7.21 -5.54
CA ILE A 325 -5.37 6.94 -6.95
C ILE A 325 -6.56 7.30 -7.85
N TYR A 326 -7.79 6.92 -7.47
CA TYR A 326 -8.99 7.28 -8.22
C TYR A 326 -9.22 8.79 -8.21
N GLU A 327 -9.03 9.44 -7.06
CA GLU A 327 -9.14 10.89 -6.94
C GLU A 327 -8.15 11.61 -7.88
N ALA A 328 -6.89 11.18 -7.89
CA ALA A 328 -5.85 11.76 -8.76
C ALA A 328 -6.11 11.53 -10.26
N ARG A 329 -6.91 10.52 -10.63
CA ARG A 329 -7.37 10.29 -12.01
C ARG A 329 -8.61 11.08 -12.38
N GLY A 330 -9.25 11.77 -11.42
CA GLY A 330 -10.53 12.43 -11.62
C GLY A 330 -11.73 11.47 -11.60
N ASP A 331 -11.53 10.18 -11.32
CA ASP A 331 -12.62 9.22 -11.13
C ASP A 331 -13.25 9.42 -9.74
N THR A 332 -14.05 10.48 -9.66
CA THR A 332 -14.66 10.95 -8.41
C THR A 332 -15.63 9.93 -7.84
N ALA A 333 -16.34 9.19 -8.70
CA ALA A 333 -17.32 8.18 -8.28
C ALA A 333 -16.62 6.99 -7.60
N SER A 334 -15.60 6.40 -8.23
CA SER A 334 -14.84 5.30 -7.64
C SER A 334 -14.07 5.74 -6.39
N ALA A 335 -13.52 6.95 -6.39
CA ALA A 335 -12.86 7.53 -5.22
C ALA A 335 -13.82 7.66 -4.03
N LEU A 336 -15.01 8.23 -4.22
CA LEU A 336 -16.02 8.36 -3.17
C LEU A 336 -16.46 7.01 -2.62
N PHE A 337 -16.71 6.04 -3.49
CA PHE A 337 -17.12 4.70 -3.09
C PHE A 337 -16.08 4.02 -2.19
N ILE A 338 -14.82 4.00 -2.62
CA ILE A 338 -13.73 3.35 -1.88
C ILE A 338 -13.38 4.12 -0.60
N LEU A 339 -13.35 5.46 -0.64
CA LEU A 339 -13.05 6.29 0.53
C LEU A 339 -14.15 6.22 1.59
N ALA A 340 -15.43 6.05 1.21
CA ALA A 340 -16.53 5.84 2.15
C ALA A 340 -16.33 4.57 2.98
N GLU A 341 -15.85 3.49 2.37
CA GLU A 341 -15.54 2.25 3.08
C GLU A 341 -14.37 2.45 4.05
N ALA A 342 -13.29 3.07 3.59
CA ALA A 342 -12.14 3.35 4.46
C ALA A 342 -12.47 4.34 5.60
N ALA A 343 -13.38 5.29 5.37
CA ALA A 343 -13.77 6.30 6.36
C ALA A 343 -14.42 5.71 7.62
N LYS A 344 -14.95 4.48 7.56
CA LYS A 344 -15.47 3.77 8.73
C LYS A 344 -14.39 3.46 9.77
N HIS A 345 -13.14 3.34 9.34
CA HIS A 345 -12.03 2.86 10.16
C HIS A 345 -10.81 3.79 10.16
N HIS A 346 -10.77 4.82 9.30
CA HIS A 346 -9.61 5.70 9.15
C HIS A 346 -9.98 7.19 9.07
N PRO A 347 -9.46 8.04 9.97
CA PRO A 347 -9.81 9.47 10.03
C PRO A 347 -9.37 10.25 8.81
N ASP A 348 -8.22 9.93 8.21
CA ASP A 348 -7.77 10.61 6.99
C ASP A 348 -8.63 10.26 5.77
N ALA A 349 -9.10 9.02 5.66
CA ALA A 349 -10.03 8.63 4.60
C ALA A 349 -11.34 9.42 4.70
N HIS A 350 -11.82 9.63 5.94
CA HIS A 350 -12.98 10.47 6.21
C HIS A 350 -12.78 11.92 5.75
N ARG A 351 -11.60 12.52 6.01
CA ARG A 351 -11.28 13.88 5.53
C ARG A 351 -11.30 13.96 4.00
N HIS A 352 -10.69 13.00 3.31
CA HIS A 352 -10.70 12.93 1.84
C HIS A 352 -12.12 12.76 1.30
N PHE A 353 -12.90 11.84 1.86
CA PHE A 353 -14.29 11.61 1.49
C PHE A 353 -15.16 12.87 1.64
N VAL A 354 -15.12 13.54 2.80
CA VAL A 354 -15.93 14.74 3.06
C VAL A 354 -15.58 15.88 2.09
N ARG A 355 -14.27 16.09 1.84
CA ARG A 355 -13.82 17.11 0.88
C ARG A 355 -14.33 16.81 -0.53
N LEU A 356 -14.11 15.58 -1.00
CA LEU A 356 -14.45 15.18 -2.36
C LEU A 356 -15.98 15.18 -2.58
N ASN A 357 -16.75 14.74 -1.59
CA ASN A 357 -18.22 14.71 -1.67
C ASN A 357 -18.81 16.12 -1.76
N ARG A 358 -18.23 17.09 -1.04
CA ARG A 358 -18.64 18.50 -1.13
C ARG A 358 -18.35 19.08 -2.51
N GLN A 359 -17.17 18.79 -3.07
CA GLN A 359 -16.79 19.24 -4.41
C GLN A 359 -17.73 18.67 -5.49
N TYR A 360 -18.05 17.38 -5.38
CA TYR A 360 -18.97 16.71 -6.30
C TYR A 360 -20.39 17.31 -6.25
N ALA A 361 -20.93 17.56 -5.06
CA ALA A 361 -22.24 18.20 -4.89
C ALA A 361 -22.29 19.63 -5.44
N GLN A 362 -21.22 20.42 -5.24
CA GLN A 362 -21.11 21.78 -5.79
C GLN A 362 -21.06 21.78 -7.31
N HIS A 363 -20.35 20.82 -7.91
CA HIS A 363 -20.26 20.70 -9.36
C HIS A 363 -21.63 20.35 -9.96
N GLN A 364 -22.38 19.41 -9.37
CA GLN A 364 -23.73 19.07 -9.87
C GLN A 364 -24.69 20.27 -9.82
N LEU A 365 -24.67 21.07 -8.75
CA LEU A 365 -25.50 22.28 -8.60
C LEU A 365 -25.15 23.41 -9.59
N GLN A 366 -23.98 23.37 -10.23
CA GLN A 366 -23.57 24.32 -11.26
C GLN A 366 -23.85 23.83 -12.68
N THR A 367 -24.19 22.55 -12.84
CA THR A 367 -24.49 21.95 -14.16
C THR A 367 -25.99 21.80 -14.43
N ASP A 368 -26.82 21.93 -13.39
CA ASP A 368 -28.27 22.14 -13.46
C ASP A 368 -28.61 23.64 -13.49
#